data_AF-A0A1H3MQ90-F1
#
_entry.id   AF-A0A1H3MQ90-F1
#
_cell.length_a   1.000
_cell.length_b   1.000
_cell.length_c   1.000
_cell.angle_alpha   90.00
_cell.angle_beta   90.00
_cell.angle_gamma   90.00
#
_symmetry.space_group_name_H-M   'P 1'
#
loop_
_entity.id
_entity.type
_entity.pdbx_description
1 polymer ?
#
loop_
_entity_poly.entity_id
_entity_poly.type
_entity_poly.pdbx_seq_one_letter_code
_entity_poly.pdbx_strand_id
1 'polypeptide(L)'
;MLIDWESEEQLAAAVHGGPAGEASLLAAVPTVAVVAALGEATGPDGVPFLRGLVADLAMEPDLRCAGLVALAKRSGAEASDLLAEALYDSDDSVRNYALVALSCVGDDRAVDHVHALLALDLADDERQRLPFAMQYMSIPAVTYLVRHAQSGEQEDELATLIRTNLARLGKVERDWLTVFWPDAILDQPTGNRPHATDMVAWQPLLATIYPR
;
A
#
# COMPACT_ATOMS: atom_id res chain seq x y z
N MET A 1 19.71 22.49 -17.88
CA MET A 1 20.38 22.77 -16.59
C MET A 1 19.53 22.05 -15.56
N LEU A 2 20.07 20.98 -14.95
CA LEU A 2 19.34 20.22 -13.93
C LEU A 2 19.14 21.17 -12.76
N ILE A 3 17.88 21.40 -12.37
CA ILE A 3 17.57 22.19 -11.18
C ILE A 3 17.95 21.31 -9.99
N ASP A 4 18.95 21.74 -9.22
CA ASP A 4 19.25 21.14 -7.93
C ASP A 4 18.22 21.69 -6.93
N TRP A 5 17.44 20.80 -6.32
CA TRP A 5 16.43 21.19 -5.33
C TRP A 5 17.10 21.29 -3.97
N GLU A 6 17.55 22.48 -3.62
CA GLU A 6 18.43 22.73 -2.49
C GLU A 6 17.69 22.86 -1.14
N SER A 7 16.36 22.95 -1.11
CA SER A 7 15.59 23.02 0.15
C SER A 7 14.15 22.48 0.09
N GLU A 8 13.63 22.04 1.25
CA GLU A 8 12.20 21.68 1.43
C GLU A 8 11.26 22.84 1.09
N GLU A 9 11.69 24.07 1.31
CA GLU A 9 10.92 25.29 1.02
C GLU A 9 10.69 25.47 -0.49
N GLN A 10 11.67 25.11 -1.32
CA GLN A 10 11.52 25.14 -2.78
C GLN A 10 10.51 24.09 -3.27
N LEU A 11 10.57 22.87 -2.72
CA LEU A 11 9.59 21.83 -3.03
C LEU A 11 8.18 22.26 -2.61
N ALA A 12 8.01 22.80 -1.40
CA ALA A 12 6.73 23.31 -0.93
C ALA A 12 6.18 24.43 -1.83
N ALA A 13 7.04 25.37 -2.24
CA ALA A 13 6.65 26.43 -3.16
C ALA A 13 6.19 25.87 -4.53
N ALA A 14 6.86 24.84 -5.04
CA ALA A 14 6.49 24.20 -6.29
C ALA A 14 5.16 23.43 -6.18
N VAL A 15 4.93 22.70 -5.08
CA VAL A 15 3.66 22.01 -4.80
C VAL A 15 2.47 22.98 -4.85
N HIS A 16 2.62 24.16 -4.25
CA HIS A 16 1.57 25.18 -4.21
C HIS A 16 1.52 26.09 -5.45
N GLY A 17 2.44 25.91 -6.41
CA GLY A 17 2.56 26.72 -7.62
C GLY A 17 1.61 26.36 -8.77
N GLY A 18 0.67 25.43 -8.55
CA GLY A 18 -0.27 24.96 -9.58
C GLY A 18 0.44 24.31 -10.78
N PRO A 19 -0.08 24.44 -12.02
CA PRO A 19 0.52 23.82 -13.20
C PRO A 19 1.98 24.25 -13.49
N ALA A 20 2.35 25.50 -13.19
CA ALA A 20 3.72 25.98 -13.38
C ALA A 20 4.69 25.38 -12.34
N GLY A 21 4.24 25.21 -11.10
CA GLY A 21 4.99 24.52 -10.07
C GLY A 21 5.18 23.03 -10.40
N GLU A 22 4.13 22.36 -10.87
CA GLU A 22 4.22 20.98 -11.34
C GLU A 22 5.17 20.82 -12.53
N ALA A 23 5.08 21.69 -13.53
CA ALA A 23 6.02 21.69 -14.67
C ALA A 23 7.48 21.85 -14.21
N SER A 24 7.72 22.60 -13.14
CA SER A 24 9.05 22.75 -12.55
C SER A 24 9.53 21.46 -11.88
N LEU A 25 8.65 20.76 -11.15
CA LEU A 25 8.94 19.45 -10.58
C LEU A 25 9.24 18.41 -11.66
N LEU A 26 8.45 18.39 -12.74
CA LEU A 26 8.62 17.47 -13.87
C LEU A 26 9.91 17.71 -14.66
N ALA A 27 10.41 18.95 -14.69
CA ALA A 27 11.66 19.29 -15.37
C ALA A 27 12.93 18.89 -14.57
N ALA A 28 12.76 18.46 -13.32
CA ALA A 28 13.86 18.11 -12.44
C ALA A 28 14.31 16.65 -12.56
N VAL A 29 15.48 16.35 -11.98
CA VAL A 29 15.88 14.96 -11.77
C VAL A 29 14.88 14.30 -10.82
N PRO A 30 14.32 13.13 -11.18
CA PRO A 30 13.43 12.42 -10.28
C PRO A 30 14.21 11.92 -9.06
N THR A 31 13.90 12.50 -7.91
CA THR A 31 14.29 11.99 -6.59
C THR A 31 13.03 11.59 -5.83
N VAL A 32 13.17 10.80 -4.77
CA VAL A 32 12.02 10.44 -3.91
C VAL A 32 11.27 11.69 -3.43
N ALA A 33 11.98 12.76 -3.08
CA ALA A 33 11.38 14.02 -2.64
C ALA A 33 10.60 14.73 -3.76
N VAL A 34 11.14 14.77 -4.97
CA VAL A 34 10.46 15.36 -6.15
C VAL A 34 9.21 14.54 -6.51
N VAL A 35 9.30 13.20 -6.50
CA VAL A 35 8.17 12.31 -6.80
C VAL A 35 7.09 12.42 -5.72
N ALA A 36 7.48 12.50 -4.44
CA ALA A 36 6.55 12.76 -3.36
C ALA A 36 5.85 14.12 -3.49
N ALA A 37 6.60 15.18 -3.84
CA ALA A 37 6.05 16.51 -4.13
C ALA A 37 5.08 16.49 -5.32
N LEU A 38 5.38 15.71 -6.37
CA LEU A 38 4.45 15.49 -7.46
C LEU A 38 3.15 14.86 -6.98
N GLY A 39 3.14 14.05 -5.92
CA GLY A 39 1.92 13.51 -5.29
C GLY A 39 1.02 14.57 -4.64
N GLU A 40 1.59 15.71 -4.23
CA GLU A 40 0.85 16.82 -3.60
C GLU A 40 0.51 17.94 -4.60
N ALA A 41 1.18 17.97 -5.76
CA ALA A 41 0.93 18.94 -6.81
C ALA A 41 -0.41 18.70 -7.53
N THR A 42 -0.96 19.75 -8.15
CA THR A 42 -2.32 19.75 -8.73
C THR A 42 -2.35 20.02 -10.25
N GLY A 43 -1.20 20.00 -10.93
CA GLY A 43 -1.17 20.18 -12.38
C GLY A 43 -1.67 18.95 -13.15
N PRO A 44 -1.86 19.05 -14.47
CA PRO A 44 -2.44 17.96 -15.27
C PRO A 44 -1.43 16.86 -15.66
N ASP A 45 -0.14 17.15 -15.66
CA ASP A 45 0.90 16.31 -16.27
C ASP A 45 1.61 15.39 -15.26
N GLY A 46 1.44 15.66 -13.96
CA GLY A 46 2.00 14.86 -12.88
C GLY A 46 1.50 13.41 -12.90
N VAL A 47 0.20 13.19 -13.06
CA VAL A 47 -0.37 11.82 -13.07
C VAL A 47 0.16 10.98 -14.24
N PRO A 48 0.15 11.45 -15.51
CA PRO A 48 0.80 10.74 -16.62
C PRO A 48 2.26 10.38 -16.36
N PHE A 49 3.05 11.32 -15.82
CA PHE A 49 4.45 11.07 -15.48
C PHE A 49 4.59 9.97 -14.43
N LEU A 50 3.83 10.05 -13.34
CA LEU A 50 3.88 9.07 -12.25
C LEU A 50 3.49 7.66 -12.73
N ARG A 51 2.49 7.54 -13.62
CA ARG A 51 2.12 6.25 -14.24
C ARG A 51 3.29 5.67 -15.05
N GLY A 52 3.96 6.48 -15.85
CA GLY A 52 5.13 6.06 -16.62
C GLY A 52 6.30 5.65 -15.71
N LEU A 53 6.53 6.40 -14.64
CA LEU A 53 7.59 6.12 -13.67
C LEU A 53 7.38 4.79 -12.95
N VAL A 54 6.16 4.49 -12.53
CA VAL A 54 5.83 3.21 -11.85
C VAL A 54 5.94 2.03 -12.81
N ALA A 55 5.51 2.18 -14.06
CA ALA A 55 5.54 1.10 -15.05
C ALA A 55 6.95 0.78 -15.59
N ASP A 56 7.93 1.68 -15.40
CA ASP A 56 9.29 1.48 -15.87
C ASP A 56 10.12 0.65 -14.88
N LEU A 57 10.28 -0.65 -15.17
CA LEU A 57 11.07 -1.57 -14.36
C LEU A 57 12.57 -1.24 -14.31
N ALA A 58 13.06 -0.35 -15.19
CA ALA A 58 14.44 0.14 -15.13
C ALA A 58 14.62 1.29 -14.12
N MET A 59 13.54 1.89 -13.63
CA MET A 59 13.61 2.89 -12.55
C MET A 59 14.03 2.25 -11.23
N GLU A 60 14.67 3.03 -10.37
CA GLU A 60 15.02 2.58 -9.02
C GLU A 60 13.76 2.23 -8.21
N PRO A 61 13.75 1.12 -7.45
CA PRO A 61 12.59 0.71 -6.65
C PRO A 61 12.03 1.80 -5.73
N ASP A 62 12.91 2.59 -5.11
CA ASP A 62 12.51 3.70 -4.22
C ASP A 62 11.67 4.76 -4.96
N LEU A 63 12.00 5.04 -6.23
CA LEU A 63 11.21 5.95 -7.05
C LEU A 63 9.86 5.34 -7.40
N ARG A 64 9.81 4.04 -7.75
CA ARG A 64 8.54 3.34 -8.02
C ARG A 64 7.64 3.35 -6.78
N CYS A 65 8.19 3.05 -5.59
CA CYS A 65 7.47 3.15 -4.31
C CYS A 65 6.88 4.54 -4.08
N ALA A 66 7.68 5.60 -4.25
CA ALA A 66 7.21 6.98 -4.13
C ALA A 66 6.10 7.29 -5.16
N GLY A 67 6.24 6.78 -6.39
CA GLY A 67 5.27 6.92 -7.46
C GLY A 67 3.92 6.28 -7.14
N LEU A 68 3.92 5.06 -6.56
CA LEU A 68 2.70 4.37 -6.11
C LEU A 68 1.94 5.20 -5.07
N VAL A 69 2.66 5.73 -4.07
CA VAL A 69 2.05 6.58 -3.02
C VAL A 69 1.51 7.88 -3.62
N ALA A 70 2.27 8.53 -4.49
CA ALA A 70 1.85 9.75 -5.17
C ALA A 70 0.59 9.52 -6.04
N LEU A 71 0.52 8.41 -6.76
CA LEU A 71 -0.67 8.04 -7.55
C LEU A 71 -1.89 7.76 -6.69
N ALA A 72 -1.72 7.05 -5.56
CA ALA A 72 -2.81 6.79 -4.63
C ALA A 72 -3.42 8.10 -4.09
N LYS A 73 -2.57 9.07 -3.74
CA LYS A 73 -3.01 10.40 -3.28
C LYS A 73 -3.75 11.18 -4.37
N ARG A 74 -3.25 11.17 -5.61
CA ARG A 74 -3.77 12.01 -6.69
C ARG A 74 -4.95 11.45 -7.44
N SER A 75 -4.96 10.14 -7.63
CA SER A 75 -5.90 9.47 -8.53
C SER A 75 -6.90 8.60 -7.77
N GLY A 76 -6.66 8.33 -6.48
CA GLY A 76 -7.51 7.48 -5.66
C GLY A 76 -7.80 6.16 -6.37
N ALA A 77 -9.08 5.85 -6.52
CA ALA A 77 -9.55 4.66 -7.22
C ALA A 77 -8.95 4.53 -8.64
N GLU A 78 -8.77 5.61 -9.40
CA GLU A 78 -8.24 5.51 -10.77
C GLU A 78 -6.79 4.98 -10.87
N ALA A 79 -6.10 4.82 -9.73
CA ALA A 79 -4.80 4.14 -9.67
C ALA A 79 -4.90 2.63 -9.43
N SER A 80 -6.04 2.08 -9.01
CA SER A 80 -6.16 0.70 -8.51
C SER A 80 -5.58 -0.36 -9.43
N ASP A 81 -5.82 -0.27 -10.74
CA ASP A 81 -5.35 -1.29 -11.69
C ASP A 81 -3.81 -1.32 -11.72
N LEU A 82 -3.17 -0.15 -11.78
CA LEU A 82 -1.71 -0.02 -11.75
C LEU A 82 -1.13 -0.41 -10.38
N LEU A 83 -1.82 -0.09 -9.29
CA LEU A 83 -1.41 -0.53 -7.96
C LEU A 83 -1.53 -2.06 -7.81
N ALA A 84 -2.55 -2.68 -8.40
CA ALA A 84 -2.73 -4.13 -8.42
C ALA A 84 -1.65 -4.83 -9.27
N GLU A 85 -1.28 -4.26 -10.41
CA GLU A 85 -0.14 -4.73 -11.21
C GLU A 85 1.17 -4.70 -10.42
N ALA A 86 1.40 -3.64 -9.63
CA ALA A 86 2.60 -3.49 -8.80
C ALA A 86 2.69 -4.50 -7.63
N LEU A 87 1.62 -5.24 -7.31
CA LEU A 87 1.69 -6.39 -6.39
C LEU A 87 2.54 -7.55 -6.93
N TYR A 88 2.90 -7.52 -8.22
CA TYR A 88 3.76 -8.52 -8.86
C TYR A 88 5.16 -7.98 -9.20
N ASP A 89 5.53 -6.81 -8.69
CA ASP A 89 6.87 -6.26 -8.92
C ASP A 89 7.95 -7.19 -8.34
N SER A 90 9.07 -7.29 -9.06
CA SER A 90 10.23 -8.08 -8.63
C SER A 90 10.85 -7.58 -7.32
N ASP A 91 10.68 -6.30 -7.01
CA ASP A 91 11.18 -5.70 -5.78
C ASP A 91 10.14 -5.79 -4.66
N ASP A 92 10.57 -6.34 -3.53
CA ASP A 92 9.71 -6.56 -2.36
C ASP A 92 9.15 -5.26 -1.80
N SER A 93 9.92 -4.17 -1.82
CA SER A 93 9.47 -2.88 -1.32
C SER A 93 8.34 -2.34 -2.19
N VAL A 94 8.46 -2.47 -3.51
CA VAL A 94 7.43 -2.01 -4.45
C VAL A 94 6.11 -2.77 -4.24
N ARG A 95 6.17 -4.10 -4.10
CA ARG A 95 4.98 -4.91 -3.74
C ARG A 95 4.36 -4.45 -2.42
N ASN A 96 5.19 -4.09 -1.44
CA ASN A 96 4.70 -3.65 -0.13
C ASN A 96 3.97 -2.30 -0.21
N TYR A 97 4.57 -1.33 -0.91
CA TYR A 97 3.95 -0.03 -1.11
C TYR A 97 2.69 -0.11 -1.97
N ALA A 98 2.64 -1.02 -2.94
CA ALA A 98 1.45 -1.27 -3.74
C ALA A 98 0.25 -1.73 -2.88
N LEU A 99 0.48 -2.69 -1.98
CA LEU A 99 -0.57 -3.15 -1.08
C LEU A 99 -1.04 -2.05 -0.11
N VAL A 100 -0.10 -1.31 0.48
CA VAL A 100 -0.43 -0.17 1.35
C VAL A 100 -1.24 0.88 0.59
N ALA A 101 -0.84 1.21 -0.63
CA ALA A 101 -1.55 2.15 -1.50
C ALA A 101 -2.98 1.66 -1.81
N LEU A 102 -3.16 0.37 -2.13
CA LEU A 102 -4.48 -0.24 -2.34
C LEU A 102 -5.36 -0.16 -1.08
N SER A 103 -4.80 -0.46 0.11
CA SER A 103 -5.52 -0.33 1.38
C SER A 103 -5.98 1.11 1.65
N CYS A 104 -5.16 2.10 1.30
CA CYS A 104 -5.49 3.52 1.42
C CYS A 104 -6.59 3.96 0.45
N VAL A 105 -6.44 3.58 -0.83
CA VAL A 105 -7.41 3.89 -1.88
C VAL A 105 -8.77 3.26 -1.56
N GLY A 106 -8.77 1.99 -1.16
CA GLY A 106 -9.99 1.30 -0.72
C GLY A 106 -11.02 1.09 -1.80
N ASP A 107 -10.56 0.84 -3.02
CA ASP A 107 -11.34 0.41 -4.18
C ASP A 107 -11.18 -1.11 -4.32
N ASP A 108 -12.25 -1.83 -4.65
CA ASP A 108 -12.36 -3.29 -4.53
C ASP A 108 -11.80 -4.07 -5.73
N ARG A 109 -11.29 -3.39 -6.77
CA ARG A 109 -10.77 -4.06 -7.99
C ARG A 109 -9.57 -4.96 -7.76
N ALA A 110 -8.88 -4.82 -6.63
CA ALA A 110 -7.72 -5.64 -6.29
C ALA A 110 -8.03 -6.80 -5.34
N VAL A 111 -9.30 -7.10 -5.01
CA VAL A 111 -9.68 -8.19 -4.08
C VAL A 111 -9.04 -9.53 -4.45
N ASP A 112 -9.20 -9.97 -5.70
CA ASP A 112 -8.65 -11.26 -6.14
C ASP A 112 -7.11 -11.28 -6.08
N HIS A 113 -6.49 -10.16 -6.45
CA HIS A 113 -5.03 -9.99 -6.46
C HIS A 113 -4.45 -10.04 -5.04
N VAL A 114 -5.06 -9.30 -4.11
CA VAL A 114 -4.63 -9.26 -2.69
C VAL A 114 -4.91 -10.59 -2.01
N HIS A 115 -6.02 -11.25 -2.32
CA HIS A 115 -6.32 -12.58 -1.78
C HIS A 115 -5.29 -13.62 -2.23
N ALA A 116 -4.96 -13.65 -3.52
CA ALA A 116 -3.94 -14.54 -4.06
C ALA A 116 -2.56 -14.28 -3.44
N LEU A 117 -2.18 -13.00 -3.30
CA LEU A 117 -0.92 -12.60 -2.67
C LEU A 117 -0.85 -13.09 -1.21
N LEU A 118 -1.89 -12.85 -0.42
CA LEU A 118 -1.95 -13.29 0.97
C LEU A 118 -1.86 -14.81 1.09
N ALA A 119 -2.58 -15.55 0.24
CA ALA A 119 -2.54 -17.00 0.24
C ALA A 119 -1.15 -17.55 -0.10
N LEU A 120 -0.46 -16.95 -1.08
CA LEU A 120 0.93 -17.32 -1.44
C LEU A 120 1.91 -16.99 -0.31
N ASP A 121 1.82 -15.79 0.26
CA ASP A 121 2.65 -15.34 1.38
C ASP A 121 2.46 -16.24 2.62
N LEU A 122 1.23 -16.64 2.93
CA LEU A 122 0.95 -17.58 4.04
C LEU A 122 1.37 -19.01 3.71
N ALA A 123 1.39 -19.39 2.42
CA ALA A 123 1.84 -20.69 1.96
C ALA A 123 3.37 -20.87 2.01
N ASP A 124 4.14 -19.77 2.06
CA ASP A 124 5.60 -19.80 2.05
C ASP A 124 6.20 -20.32 3.38
N ASP A 125 6.94 -21.42 3.30
CA ASP A 125 7.67 -22.02 4.43
C ASP A 125 8.86 -21.16 4.88
N GLU A 126 9.37 -20.28 4.02
CA GLU A 126 10.47 -19.38 4.32
C GLU A 126 10.00 -18.05 4.93
N ARG A 127 8.69 -17.81 5.05
CA ARG A 127 8.10 -16.60 5.63
C ARG A 127 8.70 -16.21 6.99
N GLN A 128 8.97 -17.20 7.85
CA GLN A 128 9.56 -16.96 9.17
C GLN A 128 11.02 -16.47 9.12
N ARG A 129 11.70 -16.63 7.98
CA ARG A 129 13.06 -16.15 7.72
C ARG A 129 13.08 -14.76 7.07
N LEU A 130 11.93 -14.25 6.62
CA LEU A 130 11.84 -12.92 6.03
C LEU A 130 12.24 -11.86 7.07
N PRO A 131 12.94 -10.79 6.65
CA PRO A 131 13.20 -9.64 7.51
C PRO A 131 11.92 -9.16 8.19
N PHE A 132 12.02 -8.73 9.45
CA PHE A 132 10.86 -8.33 10.25
C PHE A 132 9.93 -7.34 9.53
N ALA A 133 10.49 -6.42 8.74
CA ALA A 133 9.73 -5.44 7.94
C ALA A 133 8.80 -6.07 6.88
N MET A 134 9.10 -7.28 6.39
CA MET A 134 8.29 -7.99 5.39
C MET A 134 7.20 -8.87 6.03
N GLN A 135 7.30 -9.21 7.31
CA GLN A 135 6.26 -9.96 8.05
C GLN A 135 4.99 -9.13 8.29
N TYR A 136 5.00 -7.83 7.97
CA TYR A 136 3.87 -6.93 8.17
C TYR A 136 2.80 -7.00 7.08
N MET A 137 3.05 -7.75 6.00
CA MET A 137 2.26 -7.68 4.77
C MET A 137 0.88 -8.35 4.86
N SER A 138 0.71 -9.31 5.77
CA SER A 138 -0.61 -9.88 6.01
C SER A 138 -1.58 -8.88 6.63
N ILE A 139 -1.11 -7.92 7.44
CA ILE A 139 -2.00 -6.96 8.12
C ILE A 139 -2.72 -6.04 7.10
N PRO A 140 -2.05 -5.32 6.19
CA PRO A 140 -2.73 -4.51 5.18
C PRO A 140 -3.52 -5.38 4.19
N ALA A 141 -3.06 -6.60 3.87
CA ALA A 141 -3.83 -7.53 3.02
C ALA A 141 -5.14 -7.95 3.69
N VAL A 142 -5.09 -8.43 4.93
CA VAL A 142 -6.26 -8.82 5.72
C VAL A 142 -7.20 -7.63 5.92
N THR A 143 -6.65 -6.43 6.17
CA THR A 143 -7.43 -5.21 6.33
C THR A 143 -8.18 -4.84 5.04
N TYR A 144 -7.49 -4.89 3.90
CA TYR A 144 -8.09 -4.65 2.60
C TYR A 144 -9.19 -5.68 2.30
N LEU A 145 -8.90 -6.97 2.48
CA LEU A 145 -9.86 -8.04 2.18
C LEU A 145 -11.09 -8.00 3.09
N VAL A 146 -10.91 -7.75 4.40
CA VAL A 146 -12.06 -7.55 5.30
C VAL A 146 -12.87 -6.33 4.89
N ARG A 147 -12.21 -5.22 4.54
CA ARG A 147 -12.91 -4.00 4.09
C ARG A 147 -13.80 -4.24 2.88
N HIS A 148 -13.40 -5.17 2.02
CA HIS A 148 -14.08 -5.47 0.77
C HIS A 148 -14.86 -6.78 0.79
N ALA A 149 -14.99 -7.43 1.94
CA ALA A 149 -15.85 -8.60 2.06
C ALA A 149 -17.32 -8.16 1.89
N GLN A 150 -17.97 -8.70 0.86
CA GLN A 150 -19.36 -8.41 0.50
C GLN A 150 -20.34 -9.43 1.11
N SER A 151 -19.82 -10.50 1.71
CA SER A 151 -20.59 -11.58 2.30
C SER A 151 -19.86 -12.19 3.50
N GLY A 152 -20.63 -12.79 4.43
CA GLY A 152 -20.05 -13.55 5.53
C GLY A 152 -19.24 -14.77 5.07
N GLU A 153 -19.55 -15.32 3.89
CA GLU A 153 -18.78 -16.42 3.28
C GLU A 153 -17.34 -15.98 2.97
N GLN A 154 -17.14 -14.83 2.35
CA GLN A 154 -15.79 -14.30 2.06
C GLN A 154 -14.99 -14.01 3.34
N GLU A 155 -15.64 -13.50 4.37
CA GLU A 155 -15.00 -13.32 5.68
C GLU A 155 -14.63 -14.66 6.32
N ASP A 156 -15.49 -15.68 6.21
CA ASP A 156 -15.26 -17.02 6.76
C ASP A 156 -14.14 -17.76 6.02
N GLU A 157 -14.04 -17.58 4.70
CA GLU A 157 -12.95 -18.07 3.87
C GLU A 157 -11.61 -17.45 4.31
N LEU A 158 -11.57 -16.12 4.44
CA LEU A 158 -10.38 -15.41 4.91
C LEU A 158 -9.99 -15.80 6.34
N ALA A 159 -10.95 -15.90 7.25
CA ALA A 159 -10.71 -16.37 8.61
C ALA A 159 -10.18 -17.80 8.63
N THR A 160 -10.65 -18.66 7.73
CA THR A 160 -10.15 -20.04 7.59
C THR A 160 -8.73 -20.05 7.06
N LEU A 161 -8.41 -19.25 6.04
CA LEU A 161 -7.05 -19.08 5.53
C LEU A 161 -6.08 -18.65 6.64
N ILE A 162 -6.47 -17.66 7.45
CA ILE A 162 -5.69 -17.19 8.59
C ILE A 162 -5.51 -18.31 9.62
N ARG A 163 -6.59 -18.98 10.05
CA ARG A 163 -6.56 -20.05 11.06
C ARG A 163 -5.65 -21.20 10.66
N THR A 164 -5.75 -21.67 9.41
CA THR A 164 -4.92 -22.76 8.89
C THR A 164 -3.44 -22.39 8.86
N ASN A 165 -3.10 -21.11 8.79
CA ASN A 165 -1.73 -20.61 8.74
C ASN A 165 -1.25 -19.91 10.03
N LEU A 166 -1.97 -20.06 11.15
CA LEU A 166 -1.65 -19.39 12.43
C LEU A 166 -0.22 -19.61 12.91
N ALA A 167 0.33 -20.81 12.70
CA ALA A 167 1.69 -21.15 13.10
C ALA A 167 2.77 -20.38 12.32
N ARG A 168 2.41 -19.86 11.13
CA ARG A 168 3.31 -19.11 10.24
C ARG A 168 3.27 -17.62 10.52
N LEU A 169 2.23 -17.12 11.18
CA LEU A 169 2.11 -15.73 11.59
C LEU A 169 3.08 -15.40 12.75
N GLY A 170 3.79 -14.30 12.59
CA GLY A 170 4.61 -13.67 13.61
C GLY A 170 3.80 -13.18 14.81
N LYS A 171 4.51 -12.74 15.85
CA LYS A 171 3.85 -12.24 17.08
C LYS A 171 2.99 -11.01 16.80
N VAL A 172 3.49 -10.08 15.98
CA VAL A 172 2.79 -8.82 15.69
C VAL A 172 1.47 -9.06 14.97
N GLU A 173 1.47 -9.92 13.96
CA GLU A 173 0.26 -10.29 13.19
C GLU A 173 -0.78 -10.93 14.12
N ARG A 174 -0.37 -11.87 14.98
CA ARG A 174 -1.27 -12.54 15.93
C ARG A 174 -1.81 -11.61 17.01
N ASP A 175 -0.97 -10.74 17.57
CA ASP A 175 -1.40 -9.73 18.53
C ASP A 175 -2.43 -8.78 17.90
N TRP A 176 -2.18 -8.34 16.66
CA TRP A 176 -3.09 -7.48 15.92
C TRP A 176 -4.43 -8.17 15.66
N LEU A 177 -4.42 -9.42 15.18
CA LEU A 177 -5.65 -10.20 14.97
C LEU A 177 -6.43 -10.41 16.27
N THR A 178 -5.75 -10.60 17.40
CA THR A 178 -6.42 -10.75 18.71
C THR A 178 -7.23 -9.51 19.08
N VAL A 179 -6.75 -8.32 18.71
CA VAL A 179 -7.41 -7.04 19.01
C VAL A 179 -8.50 -6.73 18.00
N PHE A 180 -8.21 -6.88 16.71
CA PHE A 180 -9.05 -6.34 15.64
C PHE A 180 -9.96 -7.38 14.97
N TRP A 181 -9.60 -8.66 15.03
CA TRP A 181 -10.42 -9.74 14.48
C TRP A 181 -10.20 -11.07 15.23
N PRO A 182 -10.61 -11.16 16.50
CA PRO A 182 -10.36 -12.34 17.32
C PRO A 182 -10.98 -13.61 16.74
N ASP A 183 -12.14 -13.49 16.08
CA ASP A 183 -12.82 -14.62 15.44
C ASP A 183 -11.99 -15.29 14.33
N ALA A 184 -11.02 -14.59 13.73
CA ALA A 184 -10.08 -15.18 12.76
C ALA A 184 -8.97 -16.02 13.40
N ILE A 185 -8.88 -16.10 14.72
CA ILE A 185 -7.85 -16.89 15.42
C ILE A 185 -8.41 -17.81 16.51
N LEU A 186 -9.72 -17.74 16.77
CA LEU A 186 -10.41 -18.63 17.72
C LEU A 186 -10.73 -19.99 17.10
N ASP A 187 -10.62 -21.05 17.90
CA ASP A 187 -11.02 -22.41 17.51
C ASP A 187 -12.53 -22.49 17.20
N GLN A 188 -13.34 -21.76 17.96
CA GLN A 188 -14.78 -21.60 17.76
C GLN A 188 -15.12 -20.11 17.63
N PRO A 189 -15.34 -19.59 16.41
CA PRO A 189 -15.71 -18.19 16.18
C PRO A 189 -17.02 -17.84 16.89
N THR A 190 -17.09 -16.61 17.41
CA THR A 190 -18.26 -16.12 18.16
C THR A 190 -19.35 -15.55 17.26
N GLY A 191 -19.05 -15.35 15.97
CA GLY A 191 -19.88 -14.64 15.00
C GLY A 191 -19.63 -13.14 14.98
N ASN A 192 -18.65 -12.65 15.75
CA ASN A 192 -18.26 -11.25 15.78
C ASN A 192 -17.41 -10.93 14.55
N ARG A 193 -17.96 -10.13 13.65
CA ARG A 193 -17.30 -9.75 12.40
C ARG A 193 -16.44 -8.49 12.61
N PRO A 194 -15.27 -8.42 11.98
CA PRO A 194 -14.42 -7.25 12.06
C PRO A 194 -15.07 -6.10 11.28
N HIS A 195 -15.13 -4.90 11.85
CA HIS A 195 -15.50 -3.73 11.08
C HIS A 195 -14.27 -3.16 10.37
N ALA A 196 -14.39 -3.03 9.05
CA ALA A 196 -13.35 -2.49 8.17
C ALA A 196 -12.71 -1.18 8.67
N THR A 197 -13.52 -0.28 9.23
CA THR A 197 -13.10 1.02 9.76
C THR A 197 -12.28 0.92 11.05
N ASP A 198 -12.45 -0.16 11.81
CA ASP A 198 -11.79 -0.35 13.11
C ASP A 198 -10.37 -0.89 12.93
N MET A 199 -10.13 -1.60 11.82
CA MET A 199 -8.82 -2.19 11.47
C MET A 199 -7.80 -1.18 10.91
N VAL A 200 -8.26 -0.02 10.45
CA VAL A 200 -7.41 1.05 9.89
C VAL A 200 -6.59 1.76 10.98
N ALA A 201 -6.90 1.54 12.27
CA ALA A 201 -6.34 2.29 13.39
C ALA A 201 -4.89 1.91 13.78
N TRP A 202 -4.19 1.04 13.04
CA TRP A 202 -2.81 0.67 13.32
C TRP A 202 -1.91 0.85 12.09
N GLN A 203 -0.98 1.82 12.13
CA GLN A 203 0.47 1.59 11.96
C GLN A 203 1.31 2.90 11.88
N PRO A 204 2.54 2.91 12.46
CA PRO A 204 3.57 3.94 12.21
C PRO A 204 3.97 4.10 10.74
N LEU A 205 3.88 3.03 9.92
CA LEU A 205 4.14 3.05 8.47
C LEU A 205 3.17 3.95 7.70
N LEU A 206 1.91 4.04 8.16
CA LEU A 206 0.92 4.93 7.57
C LEU A 206 1.12 6.39 7.98
N ALA A 207 1.84 6.68 9.07
CA ALA A 207 2.09 8.06 9.50
C ALA A 207 2.97 8.85 8.52
N THR A 208 3.78 8.17 7.69
CA THR A 208 4.55 8.81 6.60
C THR A 208 3.67 9.16 5.40
N ILE A 209 2.58 8.41 5.18
CA ILE A 209 1.65 8.59 4.05
C ILE A 209 0.46 9.49 4.45
N TYR A 210 0.05 9.45 5.72
CA TYR A 210 -0.91 10.32 6.39
C TYR A 210 -0.22 11.19 7.46
N PRO A 211 0.43 12.31 7.09
CA PRO A 211 0.70 13.35 8.07
C PRO A 211 -0.65 13.93 8.53
N ARG A 212 -0.79 14.12 9.85
CA ARG A 212 -1.97 14.76 10.45
C ARG A 212 -2.14 16.20 10.00
#